data_AF-A0AA38RLU2-F1
#
_entry.id   AF-A0AA38RLU2-F1
#
_cell.length_a   1.000
_cell.length_b   1.000
_cell.length_c   1.000
_cell.angle_alpha   90.00
_cell.angle_beta   90.00
_cell.angle_gamma   90.00
#
_symmetry.space_group_name_H-M   'P 1'
#
loop_
_entity.id
_entity.type
_entity.pdbx_description
1 polymer ?
#
loop_
_entity_poly.entity_id
_entity_poly.type
_entity_poly.pdbx_seq_one_letter_code
_entity_poly.pdbx_strand_id
1 'polypeptide(L)'
;MYHDAYYIGILLAMAHSCFYQDQDSTSPPEFVDVKVQLITHTEEGPDFVVYTAIVTPKFLERFADPTKAPGNRTRHDNESESGLGISYAHVNFWPICDLKDRLAKVLGCNTGEAGGNGTGSAGEGANRVPKRKRGPEV
;
A
#
# COMPACT_ATOMS: atom_id res chain seq x y z
N MET A 1 15.80 17.44 9.34
CA MET A 1 14.90 16.59 10.15
C MET A 1 15.66 15.32 10.47
N TYR A 2 15.81 14.94 11.74
CA TYR A 2 16.36 13.63 12.06
C TYR A 2 15.26 12.59 11.82
N HIS A 3 15.46 11.71 10.85
CA HIS A 3 14.68 10.48 10.81
C HIS A 3 15.08 9.65 12.02
N ASP A 4 14.11 9.21 12.81
CA ASP A 4 14.38 8.30 13.90
C ASP A 4 14.98 7.01 13.32
N ALA A 5 16.17 6.65 13.78
CA ALA A 5 16.90 5.46 13.34
C ALA A 5 16.04 4.19 13.53
N TYR A 6 15.12 4.19 14.50
CA TYR A 6 14.19 3.08 14.72
C TYR A 6 13.23 2.90 13.54
N TYR A 7 12.64 3.98 13.02
CA TYR A 7 11.72 3.87 11.87
C TYR A 7 12.45 3.42 10.62
N ILE A 8 13.66 3.92 10.37
CA ILE A 8 14.49 3.47 9.25
C ILE A 8 14.79 1.96 9.39
N GLY A 9 15.18 1.51 10.59
CA GLY A 9 15.46 0.10 10.85
C GLY A 9 14.24 -0.78 10.60
N ILE A 10 13.05 -0.36 11.04
CA ILE A 10 11.80 -1.10 10.80
C ILE A 10 11.46 -1.14 9.31
N LEU A 11 11.50 0.00 8.61
CA LEU A 11 11.24 0.08 7.17
C LEU A 11 12.17 -0.83 6.37
N LEU A 12 13.45 -0.85 6.74
CA LEU A 12 14.45 -1.70 6.11
C LEU A 12 14.20 -3.18 6.40
N ALA A 13 13.90 -3.54 7.64
CA ALA A 13 13.56 -4.92 8.02
C ALA A 13 12.32 -5.42 7.26
N MET A 14 11.30 -4.58 7.11
CA MET A 14 10.11 -4.89 6.31
C MET A 14 10.48 -5.15 4.85
N ALA A 15 11.26 -4.26 4.23
CA ALA A 15 11.68 -4.40 2.85
C ALA A 15 12.52 -5.67 2.64
N HIS A 16 13.44 -5.94 3.57
CA HIS A 16 14.26 -7.14 3.55
C HIS A 16 13.41 -8.41 3.66
N SER A 17 12.38 -8.42 4.52
CA SER A 17 11.53 -9.61 4.71
C SER A 17 10.85 -10.09 3.41
N CYS A 18 10.60 -9.22 2.44
CA CYS A 18 10.02 -9.58 1.14
C CYS A 18 10.89 -10.58 0.34
N PHE A 19 12.19 -10.66 0.61
CA PHE A 19 13.14 -11.49 -0.16
C PHE A 19 13.60 -12.75 0.56
N TYR A 20 13.27 -12.89 1.85
CA TYR A 20 13.77 -13.97 2.70
C TYR A 20 12.66 -14.88 3.25
N GLN A 21 11.39 -14.64 2.91
CA GLN A 21 10.27 -15.48 3.34
C GLN A 21 10.10 -16.76 2.51
N ASP A 22 10.78 -16.90 1.37
CA ASP A 22 10.61 -18.01 0.42
C ASP A 22 11.96 -18.57 -0.09
N GLN A 23 12.94 -18.77 0.81
CA GLN A 23 14.25 -19.31 0.44
C GLN A 23 14.38 -20.80 0.77
N ASP A 24 13.66 -21.62 0.01
CA ASP A 24 14.05 -23.01 -0.27
C ASP A 24 15.06 -23.11 -1.44
N SER A 25 15.49 -21.97 -2.01
CA SER A 25 16.28 -21.92 -3.23
C SER A 25 17.75 -21.57 -2.99
N THR A 26 18.64 -22.33 -3.62
CA THR A 26 20.11 -22.26 -3.55
C THR A 26 20.69 -21.03 -4.27
N SER A 27 19.88 -20.03 -4.59
CA SER A 27 20.22 -18.86 -5.41
C SER A 27 20.05 -17.56 -4.62
N PRO A 28 20.95 -16.57 -4.80
CA PRO A 28 20.84 -15.28 -4.14
C PRO A 28 19.54 -14.55 -4.56
N PRO A 29 18.91 -13.79 -3.64
CA PRO A 29 17.68 -13.08 -3.95
C PRO A 29 17.91 -11.98 -4.99
N GLU A 30 17.01 -11.91 -5.98
CA GLU A 30 16.96 -10.79 -6.91
C GLU A 30 16.19 -9.63 -6.25
N PHE A 31 16.90 -8.57 -5.89
CA PHE A 31 16.29 -7.42 -5.24
C PHE A 31 15.55 -6.54 -6.26
N VAL A 32 14.33 -6.11 -5.89
CA VAL A 32 13.52 -5.14 -6.64
C VAL A 32 13.17 -3.94 -5.75
N ASP A 33 12.69 -2.85 -6.34
CA ASP A 33 12.20 -1.71 -5.56
C ASP A 33 11.03 -2.15 -4.66
N VAL A 34 11.17 -1.91 -3.35
CA VAL A 34 10.13 -2.25 -2.38
C VAL A 34 9.54 -0.98 -1.78
N LYS A 35 8.24 -0.79 -2.01
CA LYS A 35 7.46 0.21 -1.29
C LYS A 35 6.99 -0.38 0.04
N VAL A 36 7.45 0.21 1.14
CA VAL A 36 7.02 -0.14 2.50
C VAL A 36 6.29 1.03 3.14
N GLN A 37 5.32 0.72 4.00
CA GLN A 37 4.52 1.71 4.71
C GLN A 37 4.44 1.36 6.19
N LEU A 38 4.75 2.33 7.05
CA LEU A 38 4.69 2.21 8.50
C LEU A 38 3.73 3.27 9.04
N ILE A 39 2.72 2.84 9.80
CA ILE A 39 1.78 3.72 10.48
C ILE A 39 2.21 3.83 11.94
N THR A 40 2.42 5.05 12.41
CA THR A 40 2.73 5.36 13.82
C THR A 40 1.76 6.42 14.34
N HIS A 41 1.89 6.75 15.63
CA HIS A 41 1.21 7.91 16.23
C HIS A 41 2.27 8.90 16.75
N THR A 42 1.95 10.19 16.77
CA THR A 42 2.81 11.20 17.40
C THR A 42 2.63 11.20 18.91
N GLU A 43 3.69 11.48 19.68
CA GLU A 43 3.57 11.69 21.13
C GLU A 43 2.88 13.03 21.47
N GLU A 44 3.00 14.02 20.58
CA GLU A 44 2.54 15.40 20.81
C GLU A 44 1.06 15.64 20.46
N GLY A 45 0.41 14.71 19.75
CA GLY A 45 -0.95 14.91 19.25
C GLY A 45 -1.66 13.61 18.87
N PRO A 46 -2.97 13.68 18.60
CA PRO A 46 -3.79 12.52 18.26
C PRO A 46 -3.62 12.07 16.80
N ASP A 47 -2.57 12.51 16.10
CA ASP A 47 -2.43 12.27 14.68
C ASP A 47 -1.66 10.97 14.41
N PHE A 48 -2.10 10.23 13.41
CA PHE A 48 -1.30 9.17 12.82
C PHE A 48 -0.25 9.77 11.89
N VAL A 49 0.92 9.15 11.84
CA VAL A 49 1.95 9.47 10.86
C VAL A 49 2.16 8.24 10.00
N VAL A 50 1.95 8.39 8.70
CA VAL A 50 2.22 7.32 7.73
C VAL A 50 3.55 7.61 7.07
N TYR A 51 4.57 6.83 7.42
CA TYR A 51 5.84 6.81 6.71
C TYR A 51 5.72 5.91 5.49
N THR A 52 6.02 6.43 4.32
CA THR A 52 6.14 5.66 3.08
C THR A 52 7.58 5.73 2.62
N ALA A 53 8.23 4.57 2.47
CA ALA A 53 9.57 4.48 1.95
C ALA A 53 9.63 3.62 0.69
N ILE A 54 10.43 4.05 -0.28
CA ILE A 54 10.84 3.24 -1.43
C ILE A 54 12.29 2.84 -1.18
N VAL A 55 12.50 1.55 -0.96
CA VAL A 55 13.81 0.94 -0.75
C VAL A 55 14.28 0.34 -2.06
N THR A 56 15.40 0.85 -2.58
CA THR A 56 15.92 0.40 -3.88
C THR A 56 16.74 -0.88 -3.77
N PRO A 57 16.88 -1.66 -4.85
CA PRO A 57 17.75 -2.84 -4.91
C PRO A 57 19.17 -2.55 -4.47
N LYS A 58 19.74 -1.45 -4.97
CA LYS A 58 21.11 -1.04 -4.63
C LYS A 58 21.29 -0.80 -3.14
N PHE A 59 20.25 -0.30 -2.45
CA PHE A 59 20.31 -0.12 -1.01
C PHE A 59 20.27 -1.46 -0.28
N LEU A 60 19.38 -2.37 -0.70
CA LEU A 60 19.28 -3.72 -0.13
C LEU A 60 20.54 -4.55 -0.36
N GLU A 61 21.15 -4.48 -1.54
CA GLU A 61 22.41 -5.13 -1.86
C GLU A 61 23.56 -4.66 -0.95
N ARG A 62 23.68 -3.34 -0.75
CA ARG A 62 24.68 -2.76 0.16
C ARG A 62 24.44 -3.16 1.61
N PHE A 63 23.19 -3.38 1.99
CA PHE A 63 22.85 -3.81 3.34
C PHE A 63 23.13 -5.32 3.54
N ALA A 64 22.82 -6.15 2.54
CA ALA A 64 23.10 -7.58 2.55
C ALA A 64 24.62 -7.88 2.48
N ASP A 65 25.37 -7.05 1.76
CA ASP A 65 26.82 -7.13 1.66
C ASP A 65 27.48 -5.77 1.96
N PRO A 66 27.75 -5.48 3.25
CA PRO A 66 28.34 -4.21 3.68
C PRO A 66 29.69 -3.88 3.02
N THR A 67 30.40 -4.88 2.49
CA THR A 67 31.69 -4.67 1.82
C THR A 67 31.56 -4.03 0.44
N LYS A 68 30.37 -4.11 -0.16
CA LYS A 68 30.02 -3.46 -1.43
C LYS A 68 29.45 -2.05 -1.25
N ALA A 69 29.28 -1.60 -0.02
CA ALA A 69 28.88 -0.23 0.26
C ALA A 69 30.02 0.73 -0.15
N PRO A 70 29.72 1.86 -0.84
CA PRO A 70 30.73 2.82 -1.23
C PRO A 70 31.54 3.31 -0.01
N GLY A 71 32.85 3.09 -0.03
CA GLY A 71 33.77 3.55 1.00
C GLY A 71 34.14 5.02 0.79
N ASN A 72 33.54 5.92 1.57
CA ASN A 72 33.64 7.40 1.53
C ASN A 72 32.63 8.03 0.53
N ARG A 73 31.61 8.78 0.96
CA ARG A 73 31.57 10.08 1.68
C ARG A 73 32.19 11.24 0.91
N THR A 74 31.74 11.47 -0.32
CA THR A 74 31.39 12.85 -0.67
C THR A 74 30.10 13.19 0.04
N ARG A 75 30.10 14.27 0.84
CA ARG A 75 28.89 14.90 1.44
C ARG A 75 27.91 15.45 0.38
N HIS A 76 28.06 14.99 -0.86
CA HIS A 76 27.42 15.45 -2.08
C HIS A 76 26.91 14.25 -2.89
N ASP A 77 26.81 13.07 -2.29
CA ASP A 77 25.90 12.06 -2.80
C ASP A 77 24.51 12.64 -2.51
N ASN A 78 23.86 13.15 -3.56
CA ASN A 78 22.54 13.76 -3.44
C ASN A 78 21.64 12.78 -2.66
N GLU A 79 20.70 13.28 -1.85
CA GLU A 79 19.74 12.44 -1.10
C GLU A 79 19.06 11.39 -2.00
N SER A 80 18.95 11.66 -3.30
CA SER A 80 18.46 10.77 -4.35
C SER A 80 19.34 9.54 -4.66
N GLU A 81 20.63 9.56 -4.36
CA GLU A 81 21.57 8.45 -4.58
C GLU A 81 21.71 7.51 -3.38
N SER A 82 21.13 7.90 -2.24
CA SER A 82 21.14 7.10 -1.02
C SER A 82 20.36 5.80 -1.16
N GLY A 83 19.47 5.70 -2.15
CA GLY A 83 18.71 4.48 -2.45
C GLY A 83 17.57 4.18 -1.48
N LEU A 84 17.24 5.13 -0.60
CA LEU A 84 16.15 5.06 0.36
C LEU A 84 15.39 6.39 0.36
N GLY A 85 14.25 6.45 -0.33
CA GLY A 85 13.39 7.64 -0.35
C GLY A 85 12.28 7.53 0.69
N ILE A 86 12.30 8.37 1.73
CA ILE A 86 11.29 8.38 2.80
C ILE A 86 10.42 9.63 2.67
N SER A 87 9.10 9.45 2.72
CA SER A 87 8.10 10.50 2.83
C SER A 87 7.18 10.21 4.01
N TYR A 88 6.54 11.23 4.57
CA TYR A 88 5.58 11.06 5.64
C TYR A 88 4.34 11.93 5.42
N ALA A 89 3.20 11.45 5.88
CA ALA A 89 1.94 12.17 5.86
C ALA A 89 1.27 12.07 7.23
N HIS A 90 0.80 13.20 7.74
CA HIS A 90 -0.01 13.26 8.96
C HIS A 90 -1.48 13.01 8.62
N VAL A 91 -2.11 12.16 9.42
CA VAL A 91 -3.54 11.85 9.34
C VAL A 91 -4.14 12.05 10.71
N ASN A 92 -4.79 13.19 10.89
CA ASN A 92 -5.52 13.48 12.12
C ASN A 92 -6.52 12.36 12.44
N PHE A 93 -6.62 11.94 13.69
CA PHE A 93 -7.57 10.90 14.09
C PHE A 93 -9.04 11.37 14.04
N TRP A 94 -9.28 12.65 14.26
CA TRP A 94 -10.61 13.25 14.25
C TRP A 94 -10.93 13.94 12.91
N PRO A 95 -12.20 13.91 12.45
CA PRO A 95 -13.32 13.10 12.94
C PRO A 95 -13.19 11.62 12.53
N ILE A 96 -13.69 10.71 13.38
CA ILE A 96 -13.52 9.25 13.19
C ILE A 96 -14.29 8.73 11.96
N CYS A 97 -15.41 9.34 11.61
CA CYS A 97 -16.30 8.85 10.54
C CYS A 97 -15.59 8.68 9.19
N ASP A 98 -14.62 9.54 8.87
CA ASP A 98 -13.90 9.51 7.59
C ASP A 98 -12.44 9.06 7.75
N LEU A 99 -12.05 8.57 8.93
CA LEU A 99 -10.67 8.20 9.22
C LEU A 99 -10.19 7.07 8.33
N LYS A 100 -11.03 6.06 8.11
CA LYS A 100 -10.74 4.92 7.23
C LYS A 100 -10.42 5.39 5.82
N ASP A 101 -11.25 6.28 5.26
CA ASP A 101 -11.09 6.76 3.89
C ASP A 101 -9.86 7.67 3.75
N ARG A 102 -9.56 8.46 4.78
CA ARG A 102 -8.35 9.28 4.83
C ARG A 102 -7.08 8.43 4.90
N LEU A 103 -7.06 7.37 5.72
CA LEU A 103 -5.96 6.41 5.76
C LEU A 103 -5.84 5.65 4.43
N ALA A 104 -6.94 5.16 3.89
CA ALA A 104 -7.00 4.46 2.61
C ALA A 104 -6.39 5.30 1.48
N LYS A 105 -6.73 6.60 1.43
CA LYS A 105 -6.16 7.56 0.48
C LYS A 105 -4.65 7.71 0.63
N VAL A 106 -4.14 7.82 1.86
CA VAL A 106 -2.70 7.98 2.10
C VAL A 106 -1.92 6.70 1.82
N LEU A 107 -2.50 5.54 2.14
CA LEU A 107 -1.90 4.24 1.86
C LEU A 107 -1.95 3.91 0.36
N GLY A 108 -2.87 4.52 -0.39
CA GLY A 108 -3.12 4.20 -1.79
C GLY A 108 -3.92 2.91 -1.96
N CYS A 109 -4.68 2.53 -0.93
CA CYS A 109 -5.59 1.39 -0.96
C CYS A 109 -6.98 1.94 -1.27
N ASN A 110 -7.43 1.79 -2.52
CA ASN A 110 -8.77 2.20 -2.90
C ASN A 110 -9.73 1.19 -2.26
N THR A 111 -10.53 1.59 -1.28
CA THR A 111 -11.63 0.76 -0.80
C THR A 111 -12.65 0.61 -1.93
N GLY A 112 -12.52 -0.45 -2.71
CA GLY A 112 -13.53 -0.85 -3.68
C GLY A 112 -14.87 -1.04 -2.96
N GLU A 113 -15.82 -0.23 -3.37
CA GLU A 113 -17.28 -0.38 -3.28
C GLU A 113 -17.77 -1.64 -2.54
N ALA A 114 -18.36 -1.43 -1.36
CA ALA A 114 -19.30 -2.38 -0.79
C ALA A 114 -20.57 -2.39 -1.68
N GLY A 115 -20.58 -3.26 -2.69
CA GLY A 115 -21.72 -3.53 -3.55
C GLY A 115 -22.87 -4.14 -2.76
N GLY A 116 -23.71 -3.29 -2.16
CA GLY A 116 -25.04 -3.68 -1.71
C GLY A 116 -25.99 -3.70 -2.90
N ASN A 117 -26.39 -4.89 -3.35
CA ASN A 117 -27.69 -5.13 -3.99
C ASN A 117 -28.00 -6.64 -4.03
N GLY A 118 -28.39 -7.17 -2.87
CA GLY A 118 -29.19 -8.38 -2.80
C GLY A 118 -30.65 -8.02 -2.92
N THR A 119 -31.17 -7.95 -4.15
CA THR A 119 -32.60 -7.83 -4.42
C THR A 119 -33.29 -9.14 -4.05
N GLY A 120 -33.90 -9.20 -2.87
CA GLY A 120 -34.91 -10.18 -2.53
C GLY A 120 -36.31 -9.60 -2.78
N SER A 121 -37.04 -10.15 -3.74
CA SER A 121 -38.50 -10.21 -3.66
C SER A 121 -39.04 -11.35 -4.52
N ALA A 122 -39.44 -12.42 -3.84
CA ALA A 122 -40.28 -13.47 -4.38
C ALA A 122 -41.71 -12.93 -4.56
N GLY A 123 -42.37 -13.30 -5.66
CA GLY A 123 -43.73 -12.89 -5.98
C GLY A 123 -44.33 -13.72 -7.10
N GLU A 124 -44.78 -14.90 -6.70
CA GLU A 124 -45.58 -15.89 -7.43
C GLU A 124 -46.88 -15.30 -8.02
N GLY A 125 -47.31 -15.80 -9.19
CA GLY A 125 -48.64 -15.46 -9.73
C GLY A 125 -48.86 -15.79 -11.19
N ALA A 126 -49.25 -17.05 -11.47
CA ALA A 126 -49.76 -17.49 -12.75
C ALA A 126 -51.04 -16.75 -13.17
N ASN A 127 -51.18 -16.32 -14.43
CA ASN A 127 -52.48 -16.36 -15.10
C ASN A 127 -52.41 -16.39 -16.63
N ARG A 128 -53.44 -17.03 -17.19
CA ARG A 128 -53.62 -17.59 -18.52
C ARG A 128 -54.00 -16.55 -19.59
N VAL A 129 -53.66 -16.89 -20.83
CA VAL A 129 -54.07 -16.26 -22.12
C VAL A 129 -55.61 -16.21 -22.26
N PRO A 130 -56.19 -15.28 -23.04
CA PRO A 130 -56.62 -15.67 -24.39
C PRO A 130 -56.44 -14.61 -25.51
N LYS A 131 -56.54 -15.14 -26.73
CA LYS A 131 -56.32 -14.58 -28.07
C LYS A 131 -57.25 -13.42 -28.48
N ARG A 132 -56.77 -12.56 -29.40
CA ARG A 132 -57.50 -11.91 -30.54
C ARG A 132 -56.55 -10.92 -31.24
N LYS A 133 -56.66 -10.53 -32.52
CA LYS A 133 -57.12 -11.13 -33.80
C LYS A 133 -56.56 -10.17 -34.88
N ARG A 134 -55.92 -10.74 -35.92
CA ARG A 134 -55.64 -10.25 -37.29
C ARG A 134 -55.97 -8.80 -37.68
N GLY A 135 -54.99 -8.15 -38.33
CA GLY A 135 -55.16 -7.21 -39.45
C GLY A 135 -53.88 -7.21 -40.31
N PRO A 136 -53.95 -7.14 -41.66
CA PRO A 136 -52.79 -7.18 -42.55
C PRO A 136 -52.25 -5.77 -42.85
N GLU A 137 -50.96 -5.65 -43.13
CA GLU A 137 -50.35 -4.45 -43.71
C GLU A 137 -49.77 -4.81 -45.08
N VAL A 138 -50.35 -4.16 -46.10
CA VAL A 138 -49.96 -3.91 -47.51
C VAL A 138 -49.44 -5.05 -48.40
#